data_AF-S4W3Z4-F1
#
_entry.id   AF-S4W3Z4-F1
#
_cell.length_a   1.000
_cell.length_b   1.000
_cell.length_c   1.000
_cell.angle_alpha   90.00
_cell.angle_beta   90.00
_cell.angle_gamma   90.00
#
_symmetry.space_group_name_H-M   'P 1'
#
loop_
_entity.id
_entity.type
_entity.pdbx_description
1 polymer ?
#
loop_
_entity_poly.entity_id
_entity_poly.type
_entity_poly.pdbx_seq_one_letter_code
_entity_poly.pdbx_strand_id
1 'polypeptide(L)' 'MDQTKIEDYVNQFWDDHITPTLVDYIRIPNKSPGFDPDWIESGHMATALDLAKEWD' A
#
# COMPACT_ATOMS: atom_id res chain seq x y z
N MET A 1 13.26 27.40 5.33
CA MET A 1 12.98 26.19 4.52
C MET A 1 12.70 26.64 3.11
N ASP A 2 13.28 25.95 2.14
CA ASP A 2 13.04 26.21 0.72
C ASP A 2 11.83 25.38 0.30
N GLN A 3 10.70 26.06 0.04
CA GLN A 3 9.42 25.40 -0.21
C GLN A 3 9.46 24.55 -1.47
N THR A 4 10.13 25.01 -2.52
CA THR A 4 10.28 24.28 -3.79
C THR A 4 11.05 22.98 -3.58
N LYS A 5 12.13 23.00 -2.78
CA LYS A 5 12.88 21.76 -2.49
C LYS A 5 12.08 20.71 -1.71
N ILE A 6 11.15 21.15 -0.87
CA ILE A 6 10.27 20.24 -0.12
C ILE A 6 9.23 19.65 -1.07
N GLU A 7 8.62 20.47 -1.92
CA GLU A 7 7.65 20.02 -2.92
C GLU A 7 8.27 19.00 -3.89
N ASP A 8 9.47 19.29 -4.40
CA ASP A 8 10.20 18.36 -5.29
C ASP A 8 10.52 17.03 -4.60
N TYR A 9 11.00 17.08 -3.35
CA TYR A 9 11.28 15.88 -2.57
C TYR A 9 10.02 15.05 -2.33
N VAL A 10 8.92 15.70 -1.93
CA VAL A 10 7.65 15.01 -1.68
C VAL A 10 7.13 14.37 -2.96
N ASN A 11 7.12 15.09 -4.08
CA ASN A 11 6.67 14.55 -5.36
C ASN A 11 7.50 13.34 -5.79
N GLN A 12 8.82 13.43 -5.70
CA GLN A 12 9.70 12.32 -6.05
C GLN A 12 9.49 11.11 -5.13
N PHE A 13 9.35 11.33 -3.83
CA PHE A 13 9.05 10.24 -2.88
C PHE A 13 7.70 9.56 -3.20
N TRP A 14 6.68 10.34 -3.58
CA TRP A 14 5.38 9.82 -4.02
C TRP A 14 5.50 8.94 -5.27
N ASP A 15 6.23 9.40 -6.27
CA ASP A 15 6.41 8.67 -7.53
C ASP A 15 7.23 7.40 -7.34
N ASP A 16 8.29 7.46 -6.54
CA ASP A 16 9.26 6.37 -6.38
C ASP A 16 8.80 5.31 -5.37
N HIS A 17 8.10 5.70 -4.30
CA HIS A 17 7.78 4.79 -3.18
C HIS A 17 6.27 4.56 -2.99
N ILE A 18 5.46 5.61 -2.98
CA ILE A 18 4.07 5.49 -2.53
C ILE A 18 3.18 4.95 -3.64
N THR A 19 3.23 5.56 -4.83
CA THR A 19 2.36 5.20 -5.95
C THR A 19 2.55 3.75 -6.39
N PRO A 20 3.79 3.24 -6.58
CA PRO A 20 4.01 1.83 -6.94
C PRO A 20 3.48 0.87 -5.85
N THR A 21 3.78 1.15 -4.58
CA THR A 21 3.33 0.33 -3.43
C THR A 21 1.81 0.29 -3.32
N LEU A 22 1.12 1.42 -3.54
CA LEU A 22 -0.34 1.47 -3.57
C LEU A 22 -0.93 0.66 -4.72
N VAL A 23 -0.29 0.66 -5.89
CA VAL A 23 -0.70 -0.16 -7.01
C VAL A 23 -0.60 -1.65 -6.65
N ASP A 24 0.48 -2.07 -5.99
CA ASP A 24 0.64 -3.45 -5.51
C ASP A 24 -0.37 -3.82 -4.42
N TYR A 25 -0.62 -2.91 -3.48
CA TYR A 25 -1.64 -3.09 -2.45
C TYR A 25 -3.04 -3.33 -3.05
N ILE A 26 -3.45 -2.54 -4.04
CA ILE A 26 -4.77 -2.64 -4.69
C ILE A 26 -4.92 -3.95 -5.48
N ARG A 27 -3.83 -4.55 -5.96
CA ARG A 27 -3.87 -5.85 -6.65
C ARG A 27 -4.22 -7.00 -5.73
N ILE A 28 -4.08 -6.84 -4.42
CA ILE A 28 -4.42 -7.88 -3.44
C ILE A 28 -5.95 -7.95 -3.32
N PRO A 29 -6.59 -9.10 -3.57
CA PRO A 29 -8.04 -9.25 -3.50
C PRO A 29 -8.51 -9.38 -2.02
N ASN A 30 -8.19 -8.37 -1.21
CA ASN A 30 -8.47 -8.29 0.22
C ASN A 30 -9.95 -7.99 0.49
N LYS A 31 -10.80 -9.00 0.35
CA LYS A 31 -12.22 -8.93 0.69
C LYS A 31 -12.39 -8.92 2.21
N SER A 32 -13.39 -8.16 2.69
CA SER A 32 -13.72 -8.18 4.13
C SER A 32 -14.41 -9.51 4.51
N PRO A 33 -14.42 -9.90 5.81
CA PRO A 33 -14.97 -11.19 6.24
C PRO A 33 -16.45 -11.41 5.87
N GLY A 34 -17.21 -10.34 5.66
CA GLY A 34 -18.60 -10.42 5.18
C GLY A 34 -18.75 -10.84 3.71
N PHE A 35 -17.68 -10.73 2.91
CA PHE A 35 -17.65 -11.09 1.49
C PHE A 35 -16.73 -12.27 1.17
N ASP A 36 -15.94 -12.71 2.15
CA ASP A 36 -15.11 -13.93 2.09
C ASP A 36 -15.13 -14.61 3.48
N PRO A 37 -16.00 -15.61 3.70
CA PRO A 37 -16.06 -16.34 4.97
C PRO A 37 -14.75 -17.05 5.33
N ASP A 38 -13.97 -17.45 4.31
CA ASP A 38 -12.70 -18.18 4.46
C ASP A 38 -11.48 -17.25 4.35
N TRP A 39 -11.66 -15.93 4.59
CA TRP A 39 -10.63 -14.89 4.39
C TRP A 39 -9.29 -15.16 5.09
N ILE A 40 -9.30 -15.93 6.19
CA ILE A 40 -8.08 -16.36 6.90
C ILE A 40 -7.28 -17.33 6.03
N GLU A 41 -7.95 -18.31 5.42
CA GLU A 41 -7.32 -19.29 4.53
C GLU A 41 -6.93 -18.64 3.19
N SER A 42 -7.76 -17.72 2.68
CA SER A 42 -7.43 -16.91 1.49
C SER A 42 -6.15 -16.09 1.68
N GLY A 43 -5.80 -15.71 2.92
CA GLY A 43 -4.54 -15.07 3.28
C GLY A 43 -4.34 -13.63 2.76
N HIS A 44 -5.23 -13.14 1.88
CA HIS A 44 -5.12 -11.83 1.22
C HIS A 44 -5.06 -10.66 2.21
N MET A 45 -5.79 -10.73 3.32
CA MET A 45 -5.76 -9.69 4.33
C MET A 45 -4.41 -9.64 5.06
N ALA A 46 -3.80 -10.80 5.32
CA ALA A 46 -2.46 -10.87 5.88
C ALA A 46 -1.43 -10.31 4.89
N THR A 47 -1.50 -10.70 3.62
CA THR A 47 -0.63 -10.17 2.56
C THR A 47 -0.73 -8.65 2.43
N ALA A 48 -1.95 -8.09 2.45
CA ALA A 48 -2.16 -6.64 2.38
C ALA A 48 -1.58 -5.92 3.61
N LEU A 49 -1.74 -6.49 4.80
CA LEU A 49 -1.19 -5.95 6.02
C LEU A 49 0.34 -5.98 6.02
N ASP A 50 0.95 -7.09 5.58
CA ASP A 50 2.40 -7.23 5.57
C ASP A 50 3.04 -6.27 4.56
N LEU A 51 2.45 -6.11 3.36
CA LEU A 51 2.88 -5.10 2.40
C LEU A 51 2.82 -3.68 2.99
N ALA A 52 1.76 -3.36 3.74
CA ALA A 52 1.64 -2.05 4.39
C ALA A 52 2.64 -1.83 5.54
N LYS A 53 3.09 -2.90 6.21
CA LYS A 53 4.12 -2.82 7.26
C LYS A 53 5.53 -2.69 6.69
N GLU A 54 5.78 -3.30 5.53
CA GLU A 54 7.08 -3.29 4.85
C GLU A 54 7.37 -1.97 4.13
N TRP A 55 6.39 -1.06 4.07
CA TRP A 55 6.55 0.25 3.46
C TRP A 55 7.40 1.17 4.35
N ASP A 56 8.66 1.37 3.96
CA ASP A 56 9.64 2.35 4.49
C ASP A 56 9.97 3.42 3.43
#